data_AF-A0A3C1Q624-F1
#
_entry.id   AF-A0A3C1Q624-F1
#
_cell.length_a   1.000
_cell.length_b   1.000
_cell.length_c   1.000
_cell.angle_alpha   90.00
_cell.angle_beta   90.00
_cell.angle_gamma   90.00
#
_symmetry.space_group_name_H-M   'P 1'
#
loop_
_entity.id
_entity.type
_entity.pdbx_description
1 polymer ?
#
loop_
_entity_poly.entity_id
_entity_poly.type
_entity_poly.pdbx_seq_one_letter_code
_entity_poly.pdbx_strand_id
1 'polypeptide(L)'
;MNRRRFTLISSLTLASGNVLKAAHAKQTEVLSLGLLTDVHYADKDTQGTRAYRDSLLKGKDAAEFFKINKPAAIICLGDLIDAAPSVETEISYLT
;
A
#
# COMPACT_ATOMS: atom_id res chain seq x y z
N MET A 1 10.00 -40.31 2.78
CA MET A 1 9.70 -39.21 3.73
C MET A 1 9.11 -38.06 2.93
N ASN A 2 7.81 -37.76 3.09
CA ASN A 2 7.07 -36.85 2.20
C ASN A 2 7.28 -35.37 2.55
N ARG A 3 7.68 -34.56 1.56
CA ARG A 3 8.00 -33.12 1.67
C ARG A 3 6.93 -32.27 2.38
N ARG A 4 5.67 -32.70 2.31
CA ARG A 4 4.51 -32.02 2.93
C ARG A 4 4.45 -32.13 4.46
N ARG A 5 5.10 -33.12 5.06
CA ARG A 5 5.11 -33.30 6.53
C ARG A 5 6.18 -32.45 7.22
N PHE A 6 7.21 -32.00 6.49
CA PHE A 6 8.27 -31.17 7.05
C PHE A 6 7.76 -29.76 7.38
N THR A 7 7.05 -29.11 6.44
CA THR A 7 6.51 -27.75 6.63
C THR A 7 5.49 -27.63 7.77
N LEU A 8 4.77 -28.72 8.07
CA LEU A 8 3.75 -28.75 9.11
C LEU A 8 4.33 -28.93 10.53
N ILE A 9 5.55 -29.50 10.63
CA ILE A 9 6.25 -29.72 11.90
C ILE A 9 7.22 -28.55 12.22
N SER A 10 7.73 -27.84 11.20
CA SER A 10 8.71 -26.77 11.38
C SER A 10 8.19 -25.45 11.96
N SER A 11 6.88 -25.19 11.99
CA SER A 11 6.34 -23.88 12.39
C SER A 11 5.86 -23.77 13.83
N LEU A 12 5.91 -24.84 14.64
CA LEU A 12 5.25 -24.85 15.96
C LEU A 12 6.17 -24.69 17.17
N THR A 13 7.46 -24.38 17.00
CA THR A 13 8.38 -24.25 18.17
C THR A 13 9.39 -23.13 18.02
N LEU A 14 8.95 -21.86 18.03
CA LEU A 14 9.79 -20.78 18.58
C LEU A 14 8.96 -19.57 19.02
N ALA A 15 9.00 -19.27 20.33
CA ALA A 15 8.64 -18.01 21.00
C ALA A 15 7.18 -17.75 21.47
N SER A 16 6.43 -18.76 21.92
CA SER A 16 5.09 -18.56 22.55
C SER A 16 5.09 -18.31 24.07
N GLY A 17 6.24 -18.03 24.71
CA GLY A 17 6.33 -17.83 26.17
C GLY A 17 6.24 -16.39 26.67
N ASN A 18 6.80 -15.42 25.95
CA ASN A 18 6.88 -14.01 26.39
C ASN A 18 6.08 -13.02 25.51
N VAL A 19 5.62 -13.44 24.34
CA VAL A 19 4.83 -12.58 23.43
C VAL A 19 3.41 -12.35 23.97
N LEU A 20 2.87 -13.28 24.77
CA LEU A 20 1.51 -13.16 25.32
C LEU A 20 1.36 -12.10 26.43
N LYS A 21 2.46 -11.70 27.10
CA LYS A 21 2.42 -10.57 28.04
C LYS A 21 2.49 -9.21 27.36
N ALA A 22 3.17 -9.11 26.22
CA ALA A 22 3.20 -7.90 25.39
C ALA A 22 1.87 -7.69 24.64
N ALA A 23 1.14 -8.76 24.34
CA ALA A 23 -0.16 -8.71 23.66
C ALA A 23 -1.29 -8.10 24.51
N HIS A 24 -1.07 -7.84 25.81
CA HIS A 24 -2.08 -7.27 26.71
C HIS A 24 -1.73 -5.86 27.22
N ALA A 25 -0.60 -5.30 26.79
CA ALA A 25 -0.36 -3.88 27.01
C ALA A 25 -1.32 -3.09 26.11
N LYS A 26 -2.07 -2.15 26.69
CA LYS A 26 -2.87 -1.19 25.92
C LYS A 26 -1.91 -0.44 24.98
N GLN A 27 -1.87 -0.85 23.71
CA GLN A 27 -1.12 -0.15 22.68
C GLN A 27 -1.70 1.26 22.59
N THR A 28 -0.97 2.21 23.16
CA THR A 28 -1.28 3.61 22.98
C THR A 28 -0.78 3.96 21.60
N GLU A 29 -1.68 4.39 20.72
CA GLU A 29 -1.32 4.86 19.39
C GLU A 29 -0.37 6.06 19.53
N VAL A 30 0.90 5.86 19.17
CA VAL A 30 1.93 6.90 19.29
C VAL A 30 2.00 7.73 18.01
N LEU A 31 1.72 7.13 16.86
CA LEU A 31 1.74 7.76 15.55
C LEU A 31 0.92 6.93 14.57
N SER A 32 0.09 7.58 13.76
CA SER A 32 -0.61 6.97 12.63
C SER A 32 -0.32 7.76 11.37
N LEU A 33 0.00 7.05 10.30
CA LEU A 33 0.33 7.59 8.99
C LEU A 33 -0.58 6.93 7.96
N GLY A 34 -1.20 7.74 7.11
CA GLY A 34 -1.88 7.26 5.91
C GLY A 34 -0.85 6.99 4.83
N LEU A 35 -0.96 5.86 4.14
CA LEU A 35 -0.09 5.53 3.01
C LEU A 35 -0.91 5.40 1.74
N LEU A 36 -0.42 6.03 0.66
CA LEU A 36 -0.99 5.97 -0.67
C LEU A 36 0.14 5.76 -1.69
N THR A 37 -0.09 5.01 -2.74
CA THR A 37 0.92 4.75 -3.78
C THR A 37 0.25 4.31 -5.06
N ASP A 38 0.95 4.43 -6.19
CA ASP A 38 0.57 3.83 -7.48
C ASP A 38 -0.86 4.19 -7.92
N VAL A 39 -1.23 5.46 -7.73
CA VAL A 39 -2.55 5.98 -8.16
C VAL A 39 -2.62 5.99 -9.69
N HIS A 40 -1.51 6.25 -10.35
CA HIS A 40 -1.34 6.31 -11.80
C HIS A 40 -2.43 7.13 -12.48
N TYR A 41 -2.72 8.33 -11.98
CA TYR A 41 -3.71 9.18 -12.63
C TYR A 41 -3.16 9.75 -13.94
N ALA A 42 -3.97 9.67 -14.99
CA ALA A 42 -3.75 10.39 -16.23
C ALA A 42 -5.10 10.73 -16.89
N ASP A 43 -5.17 11.86 -17.57
CA ASP A 43 -6.33 12.21 -18.39
C ASP A 43 -6.23 11.57 -19.78
N LYS A 44 -6.22 10.23 -19.81
CA LYS A 44 -6.17 9.43 -21.03
C LYS A 44 -7.09 8.21 -20.91
N ASP A 45 -7.46 7.64 -22.06
CA ASP A 45 -8.33 6.47 -22.10
C ASP A 45 -7.64 5.23 -21.52
N THR A 46 -8.44 4.25 -21.09
CA THR A 46 -7.96 2.99 -20.56
C THR A 46 -7.02 2.30 -21.55
N GLN A 47 -5.88 1.83 -21.07
CA GLN A 47 -4.89 1.12 -21.88
C GLN A 47 -4.46 -0.16 -21.17
N GLY A 48 -4.69 -1.30 -21.81
CA GLY A 48 -4.41 -2.61 -21.21
C GLY A 48 -5.18 -2.78 -19.89
N THR A 49 -4.46 -2.90 -18.77
CA THR A 49 -5.03 -3.02 -17.43
C THR A 49 -5.13 -1.69 -16.68
N ARG A 50 -4.65 -0.58 -17.26
CA ARG A 50 -4.62 0.74 -16.61
C ARG A 50 -5.88 1.54 -16.96
N ALA A 51 -6.78 1.68 -15.99
CA ALA A 51 -7.95 2.55 -16.06
C ALA A 51 -7.63 3.91 -15.41
N TYR A 52 -7.01 4.81 -16.19
CA TYR A 52 -6.38 6.03 -15.67
C TYR A 52 -7.35 7.01 -15.00
N ARG A 53 -8.53 7.26 -15.60
CA ARG A 53 -9.53 8.19 -15.03
C ARG A 53 -10.22 7.63 -13.79
N ASP A 54 -10.33 6.30 -13.67
CA ASP A 54 -10.95 5.64 -12.51
C ASP A 54 -10.16 5.86 -11.22
N SER A 55 -8.87 6.21 -11.33
CA SER A 55 -8.04 6.58 -10.18
C SER A 55 -8.59 7.79 -9.41
N LEU A 56 -9.36 8.69 -10.05
CA LEU A 56 -10.01 9.81 -9.35
C LEU A 56 -11.08 9.33 -8.36
N LEU A 57 -11.87 8.32 -8.74
CA LEU A 57 -12.87 7.72 -7.86
C LEU A 57 -12.18 7.01 -6.68
N LYS A 58 -11.13 6.23 -6.96
CA LYS A 58 -10.32 5.56 -5.93
C LYS A 58 -9.65 6.57 -4.99
N GLY A 59 -9.16 7.69 -5.53
CA GLY A 59 -8.59 8.79 -4.76
C GLY A 59 -9.61 9.46 -3.84
N LYS A 60 -10.86 9.60 -4.31
CA LYS A 60 -11.96 10.08 -3.47
C LYS A 60 -12.25 9.11 -2.32
N ASP A 61 -12.29 7.81 -2.59
CA ASP A 61 -12.52 6.80 -1.55
C ASP A 61 -11.39 6.77 -0.52
N ALA A 62 -10.14 6.88 -0.97
CA ALA A 62 -8.98 7.01 -0.09
C ALA A 62 -9.04 8.28 0.76
N ALA A 63 -9.47 9.41 0.17
CA ALA A 63 -9.63 10.66 0.90
C ALA A 63 -10.71 10.55 1.99
N GLU A 64 -11.85 9.93 1.71
CA GLU A 64 -12.89 9.67 2.71
C GLU A 64 -12.40 8.74 3.82
N PHE A 65 -11.66 7.69 3.46
CA PHE A 65 -11.02 6.81 4.44
C PHE A 65 -10.08 7.58 5.38
N PHE A 66 -9.23 8.46 4.86
CA PHE A 66 -8.32 9.24 5.70
C PHE A 66 -9.03 10.32 6.53
N LYS A 67 -10.13 10.91 6.05
CA LYS A 67 -10.95 11.84 6.87
C LYS A 67 -11.55 11.16 8.09
N ILE A 68 -11.95 9.90 7.96
CA ILE A 68 -12.50 9.10 9.06
C ILE A 68 -11.40 8.72 10.05
N ASN A 69 -10.27 8.22 9.55
CA ASN A 69 -9.20 7.67 10.39
C ASN A 69 -8.21 8.71 10.93
N LYS A 70 -8.21 9.93 10.38
CA LYS A 70 -7.42 11.09 10.83
C LYS A 70 -5.96 10.76 11.18
N PRO A 71 -5.18 10.17 10.25
CA PRO A 71 -3.76 9.97 10.50
C PRO A 71 -3.05 11.32 10.69
N ALA A 72 -1.92 11.32 11.37
CA ALA A 72 -1.11 12.52 11.61
C ALA A 72 -0.56 13.12 10.31
N ALA A 73 -0.31 12.29 9.30
CA ALA A 73 0.05 12.70 7.95
C ALA A 73 -0.37 11.62 6.95
N ILE A 74 -0.51 11.99 5.68
CA ILE A 74 -0.68 11.06 4.56
C ILE A 74 0.56 11.17 3.68
N ILE A 75 1.20 10.05 3.40
CA ILE A 75 2.43 9.97 2.61
C ILE A 75 2.11 9.24 1.31
N CYS A 76 2.41 9.89 0.18
CA CYS A 76 2.36 9.27 -1.14
C CYS A 76 3.76 8.73 -1.49
N LEU A 77 3.90 7.42 -1.71
CA LEU A 77 5.19 6.77 -1.91
C LEU A 77 5.69 6.81 -3.36
N GLY A 78 4.84 7.18 -4.32
CA GLY A 78 5.19 7.24 -5.73
C GLY A 78 3.97 7.17 -6.63
N ASP A 79 4.21 7.41 -7.92
CA ASP A 79 3.28 7.14 -9.02
C ASP A 79 1.88 7.70 -8.80
N LEU A 80 1.81 8.93 -8.31
CA LEU A 80 0.55 9.67 -8.19
C LEU A 80 -0.04 9.99 -9.58
N ILE A 81 0.84 10.35 -10.52
CA ILE A 81 0.51 10.78 -11.88
C ILE A 81 1.25 9.88 -12.87
N ASP A 82 0.56 9.42 -13.90
CA ASP A 82 1.07 8.58 -15.00
C ASP A 82 0.92 9.31 -16.35
N ALA A 83 1.39 10.56 -16.35
CA ALA A 83 1.39 11.44 -17.50
C ALA A 83 2.58 12.40 -17.45
N ALA A 84 3.28 12.52 -18.58
CA ALA A 84 4.22 13.60 -18.84
C ALA A 84 3.62 14.57 -19.87
N PRO A 85 4.12 15.82 -19.98
CA PRO A 85 3.65 16.78 -20.99
C PRO A 85 3.80 16.31 -22.44
N SER A 86 4.72 15.37 -22.70
CA SER A 86 4.95 14.77 -24.02
C SER A 86 5.53 13.36 -23.89
N VAL A 87 5.42 12.56 -24.95
CA VAL A 87 6.00 11.20 -25.01
C VAL A 87 7.52 11.27 -24.89
N GLU A 88 8.14 12.29 -25.49
CA GLU A 88 9.58 12.53 -25.38
C GLU A 88 10.00 12.75 -23.93
N THR A 89 9.21 13.49 -23.16
CA THR A 89 9.45 13.69 -21.73
C THR A 89 9.31 12.38 -20.96
N GLU A 90 8.28 11.58 -21.26
CA GLU A 90 8.08 10.28 -20.60
C GLU A 90 9.25 9.31 -20.87
N ILE A 91 9.74 9.26 -22.11
CA ILE A 91 10.93 8.47 -22.49
C ILE A 91 12.18 8.95 -21.75
N SER A 92 12.35 10.27 -21.57
CA SER A 92 13.53 10.82 -20.86
C SER A 92 13.61 10.40 -19.39
N TYR A 93 12.50 9.97 -18.79
CA TYR A 93 12.49 9.44 -17.42
C TYR A 93 12.97 7.98 -17.35
N LEU A 94 13.08 7.28 -18.48
CA LEU A 94 13.44 5.86 -18.57
C LEU A 94 14.91 5.63 -18.97
N THR A 95 15.67 6.71 -19.25
CA THR A 95 17.07 6.68 -19.69
C THR A 95 17.96 7.50 -18.77
#